data_AF-A0A0J1BPG5-F1
#
_entry.id   AF-A0A0J1BPG5-F1
#
_cell.length_a   1.000
_cell.length_b   1.000
_cell.length_c   1.000
_cell.angle_alpha   90.00
_cell.angle_beta   90.00
_cell.angle_gamma   90.00
#
_symmetry.space_group_name_H-M   'P 1'
#
loop_
_entity.id
_entity.type
_entity.pdbx_description
1 polymer ?
#
loop_
_entity_poly.entity_id
_entity_poly.type
_entity_poly.pdbx_seq_one_letter_code
_entity_poly.pdbx_strand_id
1 'polypeptide(L)'
;MTDPRTPARRVLPPLPTVLLTVLVVLLAALGGWRLGAARPVPPDEVARADAWSRTETLLRHPSLEDLEEGAAVRADLDRQLAALGPAPATRASAAARAAHPTPSEAAGPGA
;
A
#
# COMPACT_ATOMS: atom_id res chain seq x y z
N MET A 1 -62.78 -6.38 -33.71
CA MET A 1 -62.42 -5.75 -32.42
C MET A 1 -61.43 -6.69 -31.74
N THR A 2 -60.13 -6.54 -32.04
CA THR A 2 -59.06 -7.46 -31.66
C THR A 2 -58.40 -6.97 -30.37
N ASP A 3 -58.46 -7.82 -29.34
CA ASP A 3 -57.95 -7.58 -27.98
C ASP A 3 -56.40 -7.58 -27.97
N PRO A 4 -55.71 -6.54 -27.43
CA PRO A 4 -54.26 -6.45 -27.41
C PRO A 4 -53.70 -7.11 -26.14
N ARG A 5 -53.71 -8.44 -26.08
CA ARG A 5 -52.96 -9.18 -25.06
C ARG A 5 -51.67 -9.72 -25.65
N THR A 6 -50.69 -8.84 -25.80
CA THR A 6 -49.30 -9.25 -25.95
C THR A 6 -48.74 -9.50 -24.54
N PRO A 7 -48.44 -10.74 -24.13
CA PRO A 7 -47.67 -10.92 -22.91
C PRO A 7 -46.27 -10.38 -23.17
N ALA A 8 -45.92 -9.29 -22.50
CA ALA A 8 -44.56 -8.77 -22.43
C ALA A 8 -43.68 -9.88 -21.82
N ARG A 9 -43.09 -10.70 -22.69
CA ARG A 9 -42.18 -11.78 -22.34
C ARG A 9 -40.96 -11.13 -21.70
N ARG A 10 -40.95 -11.04 -20.36
CA ARG A 10 -39.79 -10.60 -19.60
C ARG A 10 -38.69 -11.60 -19.87
N VAL A 11 -37.79 -11.25 -20.79
CA VAL A 11 -36.60 -12.01 -21.10
C VAL A 11 -35.69 -11.89 -19.88
N LEU A 12 -35.81 -12.83 -18.95
CA LEU A 12 -34.81 -12.99 -17.90
C LEU A 12 -33.48 -13.22 -18.63
N PRO A 13 -32.42 -12.43 -18.37
CA PRO A 13 -31.15 -12.65 -19.00
C PRO A 13 -30.72 -14.10 -18.70
N PRO A 14 -30.23 -14.85 -19.71
CA PRO A 14 -29.82 -16.22 -19.46
C PRO A 14 -28.72 -16.21 -18.41
N LEU A 15 -28.75 -17.18 -17.49
CA LEU A 15 -27.73 -17.39 -16.44
C LEU A 15 -26.28 -17.12 -16.90
N PRO A 16 -25.81 -17.57 -18.09
CA PRO A 16 -24.47 -17.24 -18.58
C PRO A 16 -24.22 -15.73 -18.78
N THR A 17 -25.23 -14.95 -19.18
CA THR A 17 -25.10 -13.49 -19.32
C THR A 17 -24.93 -12.83 -17.96
N VAL A 18 -25.69 -13.27 -16.95
CA VAL A 18 -25.55 -12.77 -15.57
C VAL A 18 -24.16 -13.07 -15.02
N LEU A 19 -23.70 -14.31 -15.18
CA LEU A 19 -22.35 -14.73 -14.76
C LEU A 19 -21.27 -13.91 -15.46
N LEU A 20 -21.39 -13.69 -16.77
CA LEU A 20 -20.46 -12.89 -17.55
C LEU A 20 -20.41 -11.44 -17.04
N THR A 21 -21.56 -10.81 -16.80
CA THR A 21 -21.59 -9.44 -16.23
C THR A 21 -20.97 -9.39 -14.85
N VAL A 22 -21.24 -10.36 -13.98
CA VAL A 22 -20.63 -10.44 -12.64
C VAL A 22 -19.12 -10.59 -12.75
N LEU A 23 -18.63 -11.44 -13.65
CA LEU A 23 -17.20 -11.63 -13.91
C LEU A 23 -16.55 -10.33 -14.43
N VAL A 24 -17.19 -9.63 -15.36
CA VAL A 24 -16.70 -8.34 -15.89
C VAL A 24 -16.66 -7.27 -14.81
N VAL A 25 -17.68 -7.18 -13.95
CA VAL A 25 -17.71 -6.25 -12.82
C VAL A 25 -16.61 -6.59 -11.81
N LEU A 26 -16.39 -7.87 -11.51
CA LEU A 26 -15.29 -8.33 -10.65
C LEU A 26 -13.93 -7.97 -11.24
N LEU A 27 -13.71 -8.23 -12.52
CA LEU A 27 -12.47 -7.88 -13.21
C LEU A 27 -12.24 -6.37 -13.27
N ALA A 28 -13.30 -5.58 -13.50
CA ALA A 28 -13.22 -4.12 -13.48
C ALA A 28 -12.96 -3.58 -12.07
N ALA A 29 -13.53 -4.19 -11.02
CA ALA A 29 -13.25 -3.82 -9.64
C ALA A 29 -11.82 -4.17 -9.23
N LEU A 30 -11.31 -5.36 -9.61
CA LEU A 30 -9.91 -5.74 -9.40
C LEU A 30 -8.96 -4.86 -10.22
N GLY A 31 -9.29 -4.55 -11.47
CA GLY A 31 -8.53 -3.67 -12.34
C GLY A 31 -8.49 -2.23 -11.83
N GLY A 32 -9.64 -1.68 -11.44
CA GLY A 32 -9.76 -0.35 -10.83
C GLY A 32 -9.02 -0.24 -9.50
N TRP A 33 -9.08 -1.29 -8.67
CA TRP A 33 -8.27 -1.39 -7.45
C TRP A 33 -6.77 -1.38 -7.75
N ARG A 34 -6.34 -2.09 -8.80
CA ARG A 34 -4.94 -2.09 -9.26
C ARG A 34 -4.53 -0.73 -9.82
N LEU A 35 -5.38 -0.02 -10.55
CA LEU A 35 -5.10 1.35 -11.00
C LEU A 35 -5.00 2.35 -9.83
N GLY A 36 -5.84 2.22 -8.81
CA GLY A 36 -5.74 3.00 -7.57
C GLY A 36 -4.45 2.70 -6.80
N ALA A 37 -4.00 1.44 -6.81
CA ALA A 37 -2.75 0.99 -6.22
C ALA A 37 -1.51 1.37 -7.06
N ALA A 38 -1.66 1.61 -8.36
CA ALA A 38 -0.59 2.00 -9.29
C ALA A 38 -0.29 3.51 -9.29
N ARG A 39 -1.03 4.32 -8.51
CA ARG A 39 -0.66 5.72 -8.34
C ARG A 39 0.71 5.83 -7.70
N PRO A 40 1.66 6.56 -8.31
CA PRO A 40 2.98 6.75 -7.74
C PRO A 40 2.83 7.46 -6.39
N VAL A 41 3.56 6.97 -5.39
CA VAL A 41 3.64 7.61 -4.07
C VAL A 41 4.45 8.90 -4.23
N PRO A 42 3.97 10.05 -3.70
CA PRO A 42 4.74 11.30 -3.75
C PRO A 42 6.13 11.14 -3.10
N PRO A 43 7.18 11.77 -3.67
CA PRO A 43 8.55 11.62 -3.16
C PRO A 43 8.68 12.06 -1.69
N ASP A 44 7.94 13.09 -1.27
CA ASP A 44 7.95 13.56 0.13
C ASP A 44 7.37 12.52 1.10
N GLU A 45 6.34 11.77 0.67
CA GLU A 45 5.80 10.67 1.48
C GLU A 45 6.78 9.51 1.60
N VAL A 46 7.53 9.24 0.52
CA VAL A 46 8.59 8.22 0.51
C VAL A 46 9.73 8.63 1.44
N ALA A 47 10.21 9.87 1.34
CA ALA A 47 11.28 10.41 2.18
C ALA A 47 10.88 10.42 3.66
N ARG A 48 9.65 10.83 3.98
CA ARG A 48 9.11 10.77 5.34
C ARG A 48 9.00 9.34 5.85
N ALA A 49 8.54 8.40 5.02
CA ALA A 49 8.42 6.99 5.41
C ALA A 49 9.78 6.34 5.68
N ASP A 50 10.80 6.67 4.89
CA ASP A 50 12.18 6.24 5.08
C ASP A 50 12.77 6.84 6.37
N ALA A 51 12.63 8.14 6.59
CA ALA A 51 13.07 8.80 7.82
C ALA A 51 12.42 8.19 9.06
N TRP A 52 11.10 7.99 9.03
CA TRP A 52 10.36 7.35 10.12
C TRP A 52 10.87 5.93 10.41
N SER A 53 11.09 5.14 9.36
CA SER A 53 11.61 3.77 9.50
C SER A 53 13.02 3.76 10.10
N ARG A 54 13.90 4.67 9.69
CA ARG A 54 15.28 4.74 10.22
C ARG A 54 15.30 5.13 11.69
N THR A 55 14.53 6.16 12.06
CA THR A 55 14.41 6.59 13.46
C THR A 55 13.87 5.46 14.34
N GLU A 56 12.85 4.74 13.88
CA GLU A 56 12.31 3.57 14.58
C GLU A 56 13.34 2.44 14.71
N THR A 57 14.13 2.17 13.66
CA THR A 57 15.22 1.18 13.73
C THR A 57 16.30 1.59 14.72
N LEU A 58 16.68 2.88 14.75
CA LEU A 58 17.66 3.39 15.71
C LEU A 58 17.16 3.27 17.14
N LEU A 59 15.90 3.62 17.41
CA LEU A 59 15.29 3.49 18.75
C LEU A 59 15.33 2.06 19.30
N ARG A 60 15.19 1.06 18.42
CA ARG A 60 15.23 -0.37 18.77
C ARG A 60 16.64 -0.94 18.83
N HIS A 61 17.66 -0.18 18.42
CA HIS A 61 19.01 -0.70 18.33
C HIS A 61 19.64 -0.83 19.74
N PRO A 62 20.22 -1.99 20.09
CA PRO A 62 20.75 -2.24 21.43
C PRO A 62 21.91 -1.31 21.80
N SER A 63 22.65 -0.79 20.82
CA SER A 63 23.76 0.14 21.08
C SER A 63 23.34 1.43 21.78
N LEU A 64 22.05 1.80 21.77
CA LEU A 64 21.57 2.95 22.55
C LEU A 64 21.66 2.71 24.05
N GLU A 65 21.70 1.46 24.51
CA GLU A 65 21.79 1.09 25.92
C GLU A 65 23.22 1.19 26.44
N ASP A 66 24.21 0.98 25.55
CA ASP A 66 25.64 1.01 25.87
C ASP A 66 26.23 2.43 25.86
N LEU A 67 25.47 3.43 25.40
CA LEU A 67 25.91 4.83 25.34
C LEU A 67 25.67 5.52 26.69
N GLU A 68 26.68 6.24 27.20
CA GLU A 68 26.56 7.07 28.40
C GLU A 68 25.41 8.11 28.27
N GLU A 69 25.21 8.64 27.06
CA GLU A 69 24.14 9.60 26.72
C GLU A 69 22.92 8.93 26.08
N GLY A 70 22.82 7.60 26.13
CA GLY A 70 21.81 6.80 25.44
C GLY A 70 20.37 7.23 25.72
N ALA A 71 20.08 7.62 26.97
CA ALA A 71 18.77 8.12 27.37
C ALA A 71 18.41 9.47 26.71
N ALA A 72 19.38 10.37 26.55
CA ALA A 72 19.18 11.66 25.89
C ALA A 72 18.98 11.48 24.38
N VAL A 73 19.77 10.59 23.76
CA VAL A 73 19.63 10.23 22.34
C VAL A 73 18.27 9.58 22.09
N ARG A 74 17.83 8.65 22.95
CA ARG A 74 16.52 8.01 22.85
C ARG A 74 15.39 9.04 22.93
N ALA A 75 15.44 9.96 23.90
CA ALA A 75 14.45 11.03 24.02
C ALA A 75 14.41 11.97 22.81
N ASP A 76 15.57 12.24 22.18
CA ASP A 76 15.61 13.03 20.96
C ASP A 76 15.04 12.29 19.76
N LEU A 77 15.38 11.00 19.58
CA LEU A 77 14.81 10.16 18.53
C LEU A 77 13.28 10.01 18.70
N ASP A 78 12.78 9.86 19.92
CA ASP A 78 11.33 9.85 20.20
C ASP A 78 10.67 11.19 19.79
N ARG A 79 11.32 12.32 20.06
CA ARG A 79 10.85 13.65 19.63
C ARG A 79 10.84 13.78 18.11
N GLN A 80 11.88 13.28 17.44
CA GLN A 80 11.95 13.26 15.98
C GLN A 80 10.84 12.38 15.38
N LEU A 81 10.59 11.20 15.96
CA LEU A 81 9.53 10.30 15.50
C LEU A 81 8.15 10.92 15.68
N ALA A 82 7.91 11.61 16.81
CA ALA A 82 6.69 12.37 17.04
C ALA A 82 6.51 13.52 16.04
N ALA A 83 7.59 14.21 15.66
CA ALA A 83 7.55 15.28 14.66
C ALA A 83 7.25 14.77 13.24
N LEU A 84 7.72 13.57 12.89
CA LEU A 84 7.40 12.88 11.63
C LEU A 84 5.94 12.40 11.58
N GLY A 85 5.30 12.27 12.74
CA GLY A 85 3.90 11.93 12.90
C GLY A 85 3.64 10.41 12.93
N PRO A 86 2.41 9.99 12.58
CA PRO A 86 2.01 8.58 12.71
C PRO A 86 2.78 7.68 11.73
N ALA A 87 2.75 6.39 12.04
CA ALA A 87 3.38 5.36 11.21
C ALA A 87 2.96 5.50 9.73
N PRO A 88 3.93 5.46 8.79
CA PRO A 88 3.65 5.65 7.37
C PRO A 88 2.78 4.50 6.83
N ALA A 89 1.93 4.84 5.85
CA ALA A 89 1.13 3.86 5.15
C ALA A 89 2.02 2.81 4.47
N THR A 90 1.56 1.56 4.44
CA THR A 90 2.30 0.41 3.90
C THR A 90 2.82 0.64 2.47
N ARG A 91 2.09 1.36 1.62
CA ARG A 91 2.54 1.74 0.27
C ARG A 91 3.74 2.68 0.28
N ALA A 92 3.74 3.71 1.13
CA ALA A 92 4.86 4.63 1.25
C ALA A 92 6.10 3.92 1.81
N SER A 93 5.92 3.03 2.79
CA SER A 93 7.01 2.20 3.33
C SER A 93 7.56 1.19 2.31
N ALA A 94 6.70 0.63 1.45
CA ALA A 94 7.14 -0.24 0.36
C ALA A 94 7.92 0.54 -0.71
N ALA A 95 7.46 1.74 -1.07
CA ALA A 95 8.15 2.62 -2.00
C ALA A 95 9.52 3.08 -1.45
N ALA A 96 9.61 3.40 -0.16
CA ALA A 96 10.87 3.76 0.51
C ALA A 96 11.89 2.62 0.45
N ARG A 97 11.47 1.37 0.73
CA ARG A 97 12.34 0.20 0.59
C ARG A 97 12.80 -0.03 -0.84
N ALA A 98 11.91 0.17 -1.82
CA ALA A 98 12.28 0.04 -3.23
C ALA A 98 13.27 1.14 -3.68
N ALA A 99 13.26 2.32 -3.07
CA ALA A 99 14.19 3.41 -3.35
C ALA A 99 15.60 3.16 -2.78
N HIS A 100 15.72 2.33 -1.73
CA HIS A 100 16.98 1.96 -1.10
C HIS A 100 17.13 0.43 -1.03
N PRO A 101 17.40 -0.23 -2.17
CA PRO A 101 17.63 -1.67 -2.17
C PRO A 101 18.82 -2.02 -1.29
N THR A 102 18.69 -3.07 -0.50
CA THR A 102 19.81 -3.56 0.30
C THR A 102 20.92 -4.07 -0.63
N PRO A 103 22.21 -3.97 -0.25
CA PRO A 103 23.31 -4.42 -1.11
C PRO A 103 23.21 -5.90 -1.51
N SER A 104 22.53 -6.73 -0.71
CA SER A 104 22.24 -8.13 -1.01
C SER A 104 21.22 -8.31 -2.16
N GLU A 105 20.25 -7.41 -2.31
CA GLU A 105 19.27 -7.44 -3.40
C GLU A 105 19.83 -6.88 -4.71
N ALA A 106 20.80 -5.95 -4.64
CA ALA A 106 21.46 -5.38 -5.81
C ALA A 106 22.42 -6.36 -6.52
N ALA A 107 22.85 -7.43 -5.84
CA ALA A 107 23.77 -8.42 -6.39
C ALA A 107 23.13 -9.38 -7.39
N GLY A 108 21.79 -9.53 -7.38
CA GLY A 108 21.07 -10.47 -8.23
C GLY A 108 21.39 -11.95 -7.93
N PRO A 109 20.51 -12.90 -8.30
CA PRO A 109 20.82 -14.32 -8.18
C PRO A 109 21.84 -14.70 -9.27
N GLY A 110 23.14 -14.52 -9.01
CA GLY A 110 24.18 -14.92 -9.96
C GLY A 110 25.62 -14.46 -9.68
N ALA A 111 25.96 -14.06 -8.45
CA ALA A 111 27.36 -13.83 -8.06
C ALA A 111 27.96 -15.07 -7.39
#